data_AF-A0A919J9R8-F1
#
_entry.id   AF-A0A919J9R8-F1
#
_cell.length_a   1.000
_cell.length_b   1.000
_cell.length_c   1.000
_cell.angle_alpha   90.00
_cell.angle_beta   90.00
_cell.angle_gamma   90.00
#
_symmetry.space_group_name_H-M   'P 1'
#
loop_
_entity.id
_entity.type
_entity.pdbx_description
1 polymer ?
#
loop_
_entity_poly.entity_id
_entity_poly.type
_entity_poly.pdbx_seq_one_letter_code
_entity_poly.pdbx_strand_id
1 'polypeptide(L)' 'MTAYPYVWTWRNRTWQFPGITFKAPWFGDGVDRAGRRCRVVARGSMNSALVEFDDGWRVVTSRGGLRRAQP' A
#
# COMPACT_ATOMS: atom_id res chain seq x y z
N MET A 1 21.50 -2.62 -4.89
CA MET A 1 20.28 -2.98 -4.14
C MET A 1 19.45 -1.72 -3.98
N THR A 2 18.20 -1.69 -4.43
CA THR A 2 17.34 -0.50 -4.29
C THR A 2 16.94 -0.31 -2.83
N ALA A 3 16.97 0.93 -2.33
CA ALA A 3 16.55 1.26 -0.95
C ALA A 3 15.08 0.88 -0.66
N TYR A 4 14.27 0.77 -1.71
CA TYR A 4 12.87 0.40 -1.68
C TYR A 4 12.63 -0.83 -2.58
N PRO A 5 12.82 -2.05 -2.04
CA PRO A 5 12.82 -3.28 -2.82
C PRO A 5 11.43 -3.81 -3.18
N TYR A 6 10.36 -3.19 -2.68
CA TYR A 6 8.99 -3.60 -2.95
C TYR A 6 8.21 -2.53 -3.71
N VAL A 7 7.17 -2.94 -4.41
CA VAL A 7 6.12 -2.10 -4.99
C VAL A 7 4.83 -2.37 -4.25
N TRP A 8 4.16 -1.30 -3.80
CA TRP A 8 2.85 -1.40 -3.17
C TRP A 8 1.77 -1.50 -4.24
N THR A 9 0.86 -2.48 -4.15
CA THR A 9 -0.15 -2.73 -5.20
C THR A 9 -1.58 -2.57 -4.71
N TRP A 10 -1.79 -2.21 -3.44
CA TRP A 10 -3.13 -1.93 -2.92
C TRP A 10 -3.66 -0.63 -3.52
N ARG A 11 -4.88 -0.69 -4.05
CA ARG A 11 -5.59 0.45 -4.67
C ARG A 11 -6.78 0.84 -3.83
N ASN A 12 -7.27 2.06 -4.01
CA ASN A 12 -8.55 2.44 -3.43
C ASN A 12 -9.68 1.64 -4.06
N ARG A 13 -10.67 1.25 -3.24
CA ARG A 13 -11.88 0.59 -3.72
C ARG A 13 -12.92 1.64 -4.01
N THR A 14 -13.44 1.64 -5.22
CA THR A 14 -14.58 2.48 -5.61
C THR A 14 -15.83 1.61 -5.63
N TRP A 15 -16.85 2.02 -4.88
CA TRP A 15 -18.19 1.44 -4.90
C TRP A 15 -19.14 2.43 -5.55
N GLN A 16 -19.97 1.93 -6.47
CA GLN A 16 -20.96 2.70 -7.20
C GLN A 16 -22.34 2.14 -6.88
N PHE A 17 -23.21 3.00 -6.37
CA PHE A 17 -24.62 2.76 -6.16
C PHE A 17 -25.41 3.82 -6.93
N PRO A 18 -26.71 3.61 -7.25
CA PRO A 18 -27.53 4.63 -7.87
C PRO A 18 -27.49 5.94 -7.06
N GLY A 19 -26.93 7.00 -7.65
CA GLY A 19 -26.79 8.32 -7.02
C GLY A 19 -25.64 8.49 -6.02
N ILE A 20 -24.85 7.45 -5.72
CA ILE A 20 -23.76 7.54 -4.72
C ILE A 20 -22.49 6.86 -5.24
N THR A 21 -21.39 7.60 -5.26
CA THR A 21 -20.04 7.05 -5.46
C THR A 21 -19.24 7.16 -4.17
N PHE A 22 -18.75 6.03 -3.66
CA PHE A 22 -17.93 5.96 -2.46
C PHE A 22 -16.54 5.43 -2.81
N LYS A 23 -15.48 6.17 -2.49
CA LYS A 23 -14.09 5.75 -2.67
C LYS A 23 -13.42 5.62 -1.31
N ALA A 24 -13.05 4.40 -0.93
CA ALA A 24 -12.35 4.13 0.32
C ALA A 24 -10.96 3.55 0.06
N PRO A 25 -9.93 4.00 0.79
CA PRO A 25 -8.64 3.33 0.79
C PRO A 25 -8.78 1.94 1.44
N TRP A 26 -8.07 0.95 0.90
CA TRP A 26 -7.90 -0.33 1.58
C TRP A 26 -6.97 -0.23 2.79
N PHE A 27 -5.99 0.66 2.73
CA PHE A 27 -5.00 0.91 3.77
C PHE A 27 -4.53 2.37 3.71
N GLY A 28 -4.32 3.03 4.85
CA GLY A 28 -3.73 4.37 4.93
C GLY A 28 -4.72 5.53 4.96
N ASP A 29 -4.31 6.66 4.40
CA ASP A 29 -4.89 8.01 4.55
C ASP A 29 -5.85 8.42 3.43
N GLY A 30 -6.20 7.52 2.51
CA GLY A 30 -7.06 7.83 1.36
C GLY A 30 -6.31 8.13 0.07
N VAL A 31 -4.98 8.30 0.11
CA VAL A 31 -4.18 8.55 -1.10
C VAL A 31 -3.76 7.22 -1.72
N ASP A 32 -4.19 7.00 -2.97
CA ASP A 32 -3.79 5.82 -3.74
C ASP A 32 -2.32 5.95 -4.15
N ARG A 33 -1.48 5.05 -3.63
CA ARG A 33 -0.04 4.99 -3.92
C ARG A 33 0.32 3.67 -4.60
N ALA A 34 -0.66 2.98 -5.20
CA ALA A 34 -0.37 1.79 -5.98
C ALA A 34 0.68 2.07 -7.06
N GLY A 35 1.66 1.18 -7.18
CA GLY A 35 2.81 1.33 -8.08
C GLY A 35 4.02 2.02 -7.45
N ARG A 36 3.88 2.68 -6.30
CA ARG A 36 5.02 3.31 -5.63
C ARG A 36 5.92 2.27 -4.96
N ARG A 37 7.22 2.57 -4.96
CA ARG A 37 8.22 1.75 -4.28
C ARG A 37 8.16 1.98 -2.78
N CYS A 38 8.35 0.92 -2.01
CA CYS A 38 8.35 0.95 -0.56
C CYS A 38 9.34 -0.07 0.02
N ARG A 39 9.63 0.09 1.32
CA ARG A 39 10.41 -0.85 2.13
C ARG A 39 9.60 -1.31 3.32
N VAL A 40 9.80 -2.55 3.74
CA VAL A 40 9.19 -3.07 4.98
C VAL A 40 10.06 -2.68 6.16
N VAL A 41 9.48 -1.95 7.11
CA VAL A 41 10.15 -1.50 8.34
C VAL A 41 9.92 -2.47 9.49
N ALA A 42 8.71 -3.04 9.58
CA ALA A 42 8.37 -4.04 10.60
C ALA A 42 7.39 -5.09 10.04
N ARG A 43 7.41 -6.30 10.61
CA ARG A 43 6.49 -7.39 10.26
C ARG A 43 5.65 -7.77 11.47
N GLY A 44 4.33 -7.90 11.27
CA GLY A 44 3.40 -8.41 12.27
C GLY A 44 2.95 -9.85 11.99
N SER A 45 2.21 -10.42 12.93
CA SER A 45 1.78 -11.82 12.95
C SER A 45 0.66 -12.14 11.93
N MET A 46 -0.29 -11.24 11.70
CA MET A 46 -1.46 -11.48 10.82
C MET A 46 -1.23 -10.99 9.39
N ASN A 47 -0.16 -11.46 8.75
CA ASN A 47 0.28 -11.02 7.42
C ASN A 47 0.49 -9.49 7.28
N SER A 48 0.57 -8.76 8.39
CA SER A 48 0.75 -7.31 8.40
C SER A 48 2.22 -6.93 8.26
N ALA A 49 2.45 -5.74 7.73
CA ALA A 49 3.74 -5.08 7.68
C ALA A 49 3.57 -3.57 7.78
N LEU A 50 4.46 -2.93 8.53
CA LEU A 50 4.67 -1.48 8.43
C LEU A 50 5.57 -1.24 7.22
N VAL A 51 5.08 -0.48 6.25
CA VAL A 51 5.88 -0.07 5.09
C VAL A 51 6.16 1.41 5.13
N GLU A 52 7.30 1.79 4.57
CA GLU A 52 7.72 3.18 4.38
C GLU A 52 7.97 3.43 2.89
N PHE A 53 7.43 4.55 2.40
CA PHE A 53 7.61 5.03 1.02
C PHE A 53 8.81 5.97 0.92
N ASP A 54 9.17 6.31 -0.31
CA ASP A 54 10.25 7.26 -0.63
C ASP A 54 10.02 8.68 -0.14
N ASP A 55 8.77 9.09 0.10
CA ASP A 55 8.39 10.36 0.71
C ASP A 55 8.39 10.33 2.26
N GLY A 56 8.79 9.22 2.87
CA GLY A 56 8.81 9.03 4.32
C GLY A 56 7.45 8.68 4.93
N TRP A 57 6.38 8.58 4.13
CA TRP A 57 5.08 8.14 4.63
C TRP A 57 5.14 6.69 5.12
N ARG A 58 4.44 6.40 6.21
CA ARG A 58 4.39 5.06 6.81
C ARG A 58 2.96 4.57 6.96
N VAL A 59 2.71 3.31 6.62
CA VAL A 59 1.39 2.69 6.73
C VAL A 59 1.49 1.23 7.13
N VAL A 60 0.60 0.78 7.99
CA VAL A 60 0.40 -0.65 8.26
C VAL A 60 -0.50 -1.22 7.18
N THR A 61 -0.01 -2.23 6.47
CA THR A 61 -0.70 -2.87 5.35
C THR A 61 -0.57 -4.39 5.43
N SER A 62 -1.44 -5.12 4.73
CA SER A 62 -1.19 -6.53 4.45
C SER A 62 -0.04 -6.70 3.46
N ARG A 63 0.85 -7.67 3.72
CA ARG A 63 1.96 -8.06 2.84
C ARG A 63 1.49 -8.65 1.52
N GLY A 64 0.22 -9.08 1.41
CA GLY A 64 -0.35 -9.64 0.18
C GLY A 64 -0.32 -8.68 -1.03
N GLY A 65 -0.30 -7.37 -0.78
CA GLY A 65 -0.16 -6.34 -1.82
C GLY A 65 1.24 -5.75 -1.92
N LEU A 66 2.27 -6.45 -1.43
CA LEU A 66 3.67 -6.09 -1.66
C LEU A 66 4.24 -7.02 -2.73
N ARG A 67 4.71 -6.44 -3.84
CA ARG A 67 5.40 -7.17 -4.91
C ARG A 67 6.87 -6.80 -4.90
N ARG A 68 7.77 -7.72 -5.24
CA ARG A 68 9.19 -7.36 -5.41
C ARG A 68 9.31 -6.41 -6.60
N ALA A 69 10.03 -5.31 -6.41
CA ALA A 69 10.40 -4.46 -7.52
C ALA A 69 11.36 -5.25 -8.42
N GLN A 70 11.07 -5.30 -9.72
CA GLN A 70 12.06 -5.77 -10.70
C GLN A 70 13.18 -4.72 -10.81
N PRO A 71 14.42 -5.15 -11.16
CA PRO A 71 15.55 -4.25 -11.38
C PRO A 71 15.20 -3.11 -12.34
#